data_AF-A0A165P2K1-F1
#
_entry.id   AF-A0A165P2K1-F1
#
_cell.length_a   1.000
_cell.length_b   1.000
_cell.length_c   1.000
_cell.angle_alpha   90.00
_cell.angle_beta   90.00
_cell.angle_gamma   90.00
#
_symmetry.space_group_name_H-M   'P 1'
#
loop_
_entity.id
_entity.type
_entity.pdbx_description
1 polymer ?
#
loop_
_entity_poly.entity_id
_entity_poly.type
_entity_poly.pdbx_seq_one_letter_code
_entity_poly.pdbx_strand_id
1 'polypeptide(L)'
;MPTATTTKHDTPGGDAPPPPPLPNPSTGSANPAASLPALWGYLQPALDHMVRSPTNSPAKAPAIEVSYHMGVHTAVYNYFTSQSEQSPGPGAFRAPASDKGKASGTDLYDQLDRYYADAARELLLAAPPDDAALVHYLVPCFHRFSAGAQAVSRLLNYVNRHYVKRAVDEDRGWLRLADVLDAVARTIQEDDTREKIQRRLRERRTEELRKFGYLDGASPADIARTEEYAEAASPPDRVVHLSALAYRRFRIEVLEPLLAVPKIKGKGKKKKPPQNGDRPAMPKGRLARSVKELLEAEGGDEGERQRLASGLAVMLRTCGVKNDHPLRKKLDKFIPPPEPATT
;
A
#
# COMPACT_ATOMS: atom_id res chain seq x y z
N MET A 1 18.93 -41.19 48.49
CA MET A 1 18.59 -39.90 47.87
C MET A 1 19.53 -39.63 46.70
N PRO A 2 19.22 -40.05 45.46
CA PRO A 2 19.94 -39.60 44.28
C PRO A 2 19.22 -38.39 43.65
N THR A 3 19.98 -37.34 43.38
CA THR A 3 19.52 -36.12 42.69
C THR A 3 19.47 -36.36 41.18
N ALA A 4 18.30 -36.10 40.59
CA ALA A 4 18.07 -36.15 39.16
C ALA A 4 18.65 -34.92 38.45
N THR A 5 19.50 -35.14 37.44
CA THR A 5 20.00 -34.11 36.54
C THR A 5 19.04 -33.98 35.37
N THR A 6 18.36 -32.84 35.25
CA THR A 6 17.49 -32.50 34.13
C THR A 6 18.33 -32.03 32.94
N THR A 7 18.34 -32.80 31.86
CA THR A 7 18.94 -32.45 30.57
C THR A 7 18.00 -31.47 29.84
N LYS A 8 18.42 -30.23 29.63
CA LYS A 8 17.75 -29.28 28.73
C LYS A 8 17.99 -29.71 27.28
N HIS A 9 16.90 -29.95 26.56
CA HIS A 9 16.89 -30.17 25.12
C HIS A 9 16.89 -28.79 24.43
N ASP A 10 18.06 -28.33 23.97
CA ASP A 10 18.15 -27.21 23.03
C ASP A 10 17.74 -27.71 21.64
N THR A 11 16.75 -27.04 21.06
CA THR A 11 16.31 -27.29 19.68
C THR A 11 17.04 -26.30 18.77
N PRO A 12 17.79 -26.74 17.75
CA PRO A 12 18.52 -25.84 16.88
C PRO A 12 17.59 -25.28 15.79
N GLY A 13 16.91 -24.17 16.08
CA GLY A 13 16.30 -23.32 15.05
C GLY A 13 17.38 -22.49 14.38
N GLY A 14 17.98 -23.03 13.32
CA GLY A 14 19.01 -22.35 12.53
C GLY A 14 18.42 -21.21 11.69
N ASP A 15 18.18 -20.06 12.31
CA ASP A 15 17.93 -18.82 11.56
C ASP A 15 19.24 -18.41 10.88
N ALA A 16 19.28 -18.57 9.55
CA ALA A 16 20.40 -18.09 8.75
C ALA A 16 20.60 -16.58 8.97
N PRO A 17 21.86 -16.11 9.11
CA PRO A 17 22.17 -14.74 9.48
C PRO A 17 21.52 -13.75 8.50
N PRO A 18 21.06 -12.57 9.00
CA PRO A 18 20.47 -11.56 8.13
C PRO A 18 21.48 -11.14 7.04
N PRO A 19 21.01 -10.79 5.83
CA PRO A 19 21.90 -10.33 4.78
C PRO A 19 22.68 -9.10 5.26
N PRO A 20 23.97 -8.96 4.89
CA PRO A 20 24.76 -7.80 5.26
C PRO A 20 24.12 -6.52 4.73
N PRO A 21 24.22 -5.40 5.48
CA PRO A 21 23.69 -4.13 5.01
C PRO A 21 24.31 -3.72 3.68
N LEU A 22 23.50 -3.24 2.74
CA LEU A 22 24.00 -2.77 1.45
C LEU A 22 24.88 -1.53 1.66
N PRO A 23 26.16 -1.55 1.22
CA PRO A 23 27.08 -0.42 1.39
C PRO A 23 26.71 0.73 0.45
N ASN A 24 27.16 1.94 0.80
CA ASN A 24 27.01 3.11 -0.08
C ASN A 24 27.84 2.91 -1.36
N PRO A 25 27.26 2.95 -2.57
CA PRO A 25 28.03 2.84 -3.79
C PRO A 25 28.99 4.04 -3.88
N SER A 26 30.21 3.79 -4.36
CA SER A 26 31.17 4.86 -4.64
C SER A 26 30.61 5.78 -5.71
N THR A 27 29.99 6.88 -5.29
CA THR A 27 29.64 7.99 -6.17
C THR A 27 30.95 8.61 -6.61
N GLY A 28 31.37 8.40 -7.86
CA GLY A 28 32.51 9.12 -8.44
C GLY A 28 32.25 10.63 -8.48
N SER A 29 32.84 11.36 -9.43
CA SER A 29 32.59 12.80 -9.59
C SER A 29 31.14 13.16 -10.00
N ALA A 30 30.29 12.17 -10.28
CA ALA A 30 28.91 12.40 -10.69
C ALA A 30 28.02 12.73 -9.48
N ASN A 31 27.49 13.96 -9.45
CA ASN A 31 26.50 14.38 -8.47
C ASN A 31 25.14 13.67 -8.70
N PRO A 32 24.65 12.83 -7.77
CA PRO A 32 23.37 12.14 -7.94
C PRO A 32 22.18 13.10 -8.11
N ALA A 33 22.26 14.32 -7.56
CA ALA A 33 21.20 15.32 -7.64
C ALA A 33 21.16 16.10 -8.96
N ALA A 34 22.06 15.82 -9.92
CA ALA A 34 22.17 16.58 -11.16
C ALA A 34 20.97 16.37 -12.11
N SER A 35 20.33 15.21 -12.07
CA SER A 35 19.17 14.88 -12.92
C SER A 35 18.39 13.70 -12.34
N LEU A 36 17.14 13.52 -12.77
CA LEU A 36 16.34 12.37 -12.33
C LEU A 36 17.00 11.02 -12.66
N PRO A 37 17.57 10.78 -13.86
CA PRO A 37 18.25 9.51 -14.14
C PRO A 37 19.44 9.25 -13.22
N ALA A 38 20.25 10.28 -12.92
CA ALA A 38 21.39 10.15 -12.00
C ALA A 38 20.92 9.83 -10.57
N LEU A 39 19.88 10.54 -10.10
CA LEU A 39 19.30 10.30 -8.79
C LEU A 39 18.74 8.87 -8.72
N TRP A 40 17.95 8.48 -9.73
CA TRP A 40 17.33 7.17 -9.79
C TRP A 40 18.36 6.05 -9.81
N GLY A 41 19.44 6.18 -10.59
CA GLY A 41 20.55 5.23 -10.61
C GLY A 41 21.24 5.07 -9.24
N TYR A 42 21.25 6.13 -8.43
CA TYR A 42 21.76 6.09 -7.06
C TYR A 42 20.74 5.53 -6.05
N LEU A 43 19.44 5.77 -6.23
CA LEU A 43 18.39 5.30 -5.32
C LEU A 43 18.02 3.83 -5.53
N GLN A 44 17.90 3.41 -6.78
CA GLN A 44 17.30 2.13 -7.15
C GLN A 44 17.96 0.92 -6.46
N PRO A 45 19.29 0.81 -6.33
CA PRO A 45 19.90 -0.33 -5.63
C PRO A 45 19.45 -0.47 -4.17
N ALA A 46 19.30 0.65 -3.44
CA ALA A 46 18.76 0.64 -2.09
C ALA A 46 17.28 0.22 -2.06
N LEU A 47 16.47 0.72 -3.00
CA LEU A 47 15.07 0.35 -3.11
C LEU A 47 14.90 -1.16 -3.38
N ASP A 48 15.68 -1.70 -4.33
CA ASP A 48 15.68 -3.12 -4.67
C ASP A 48 16.15 -3.99 -3.51
N HIS A 49 17.14 -3.53 -2.76
CA HIS A 49 17.56 -4.21 -1.54
C HIS A 49 16.44 -4.28 -0.49
N MET A 50 15.68 -3.20 -0.32
CA MET A 50 14.64 -3.11 0.72
C MET A 50 13.34 -3.81 0.32
N VAL A 51 12.93 -3.74 -0.96
CA VAL A 51 11.62 -4.20 -1.43
C VAL A 51 11.68 -5.58 -2.09
N ARG A 52 12.75 -5.88 -2.82
CA ARG A 52 12.83 -7.08 -3.68
C ARG A 52 13.73 -8.19 -3.13
N SER A 53 14.71 -7.85 -2.29
CA SER A 53 15.65 -8.87 -1.81
C SER A 53 14.96 -9.93 -0.95
N PRO A 54 15.35 -11.21 -1.07
CA PRO A 54 14.94 -12.24 -0.15
C PRO A 54 15.32 -11.87 1.29
N THR A 55 14.40 -12.09 2.24
CA THR A 55 14.66 -11.96 3.67
C THR A 55 14.00 -13.12 4.39
N ASN A 56 14.69 -13.65 5.40
CA ASN A 56 14.16 -14.66 6.31
C ASN A 56 13.16 -14.04 7.31
N SER A 57 13.18 -12.72 7.47
CA SER A 57 12.28 -11.97 8.36
C SER A 57 11.23 -11.21 7.54
N PRO A 58 10.03 -11.78 7.30
CA PRO A 58 9.00 -11.12 6.50
C PRO A 58 8.49 -9.81 7.14
N ALA A 59 8.71 -9.61 8.45
CA ALA A 59 8.30 -8.41 9.17
C ALA A 59 9.30 -7.24 9.08
N LYS A 60 10.53 -7.47 8.59
CA LYS A 60 11.60 -6.47 8.56
C LYS A 60 12.27 -6.43 7.19
N ALA A 61 12.34 -5.23 6.61
CA ALA A 61 13.09 -5.01 5.39
C ALA A 61 14.60 -5.19 5.66
N PRO A 62 15.37 -5.70 4.68
CA PRO A 62 16.83 -5.64 4.73
C PRO A 62 17.33 -4.22 4.97
N ALA A 63 18.34 -4.09 5.83
CA ALA A 63 18.90 -2.79 6.20
C ALA A 63 19.90 -2.31 5.14
N ILE A 64 19.98 -1.00 4.93
CA ILE A 64 21.08 -0.36 4.20
C ILE A 64 22.05 0.26 5.18
N GLU A 65 23.30 0.46 4.77
CA GLU A 65 24.30 1.13 5.60
C GLU A 65 23.86 2.56 5.96
N VAL A 66 24.18 3.01 7.17
CA VAL A 66 23.82 4.36 7.65
C VAL A 66 24.39 5.45 6.74
N SER A 67 25.60 5.26 6.22
CA SER A 67 26.22 6.19 5.26
C SER A 67 25.41 6.31 3.97
N TYR A 68 24.87 5.20 3.47
CA TYR A 68 24.03 5.19 2.28
C TYR A 68 22.68 5.84 2.57
N HIS A 69 22.07 5.57 3.72
CA HIS A 69 20.83 6.24 4.15
C HIS A 69 21.00 7.77 4.14
N MET A 70 22.09 8.28 4.72
CA MET A 70 22.39 9.72 4.73
C MET A 70 22.70 10.28 3.34
N GLY A 71 23.41 9.52 2.51
CA GLY A 71 23.68 9.86 1.11
C GLY A 71 22.39 10.00 0.30
N VAL A 72 21.46 9.06 0.42
CA VAL A 72 20.13 9.11 -0.20
C VAL A 72 19.35 10.34 0.24
N HIS A 73 19.28 10.60 1.55
CA HIS A 73 18.58 11.77 2.06
C HIS A 73 19.15 13.08 1.47
N THR A 74 20.48 13.20 1.45
CA THR A 74 21.17 14.37 0.91
C THR A 74 20.95 14.53 -0.60
N ALA A 75 21.04 13.44 -1.36
CA ALA A 75 20.81 13.45 -2.80
C ALA A 75 19.38 13.88 -3.16
N VAL A 76 18.37 13.35 -2.46
CA VAL A 76 16.96 13.72 -2.66
C VAL A 76 16.70 15.18 -2.28
N TYR A 77 17.26 15.63 -1.15
CA TYR A 77 17.18 17.03 -0.74
C TYR A 77 17.76 17.96 -1.81
N ASN A 78 19.02 17.72 -2.22
CA ASN A 78 19.71 18.54 -3.21
C ASN A 78 18.99 18.56 -4.56
N TYR A 79 18.38 17.44 -4.94
CA TYR A 79 17.60 17.35 -6.16
C TYR A 79 16.34 18.23 -6.10
N PHE A 80 15.64 18.23 -4.97
CA PHE A 80 14.46 19.08 -4.79
C PHE A 80 14.81 20.56 -4.78
N THR A 81 15.92 20.94 -4.14
CA THR A 81 16.37 22.34 -4.06
C THR A 81 16.88 22.85 -5.41
N SER A 82 17.69 22.08 -6.13
CA SER A 82 18.22 22.48 -7.45
C SER A 82 17.12 22.68 -8.50
N GLN A 83 16.04 21.89 -8.43
CA GLN A 83 14.85 22.05 -9.29
C GLN A 83 14.04 23.30 -8.92
N SER A 84 14.03 23.69 -7.65
CA SER A 84 13.29 24.89 -7.21
C SER A 84 13.94 26.19 -7.70
N GLU A 85 15.27 26.24 -7.78
CA GLU A 85 16.03 27.40 -8.28
C GLU A 85 15.87 27.60 -9.80
N GLN A 86 15.51 26.55 -10.53
CA GLN A 86 15.26 26.60 -11.97
C GLN A 86 13.83 27.07 -12.33
N SER A 87 12.93 27.23 -11.35
CA SER A 87 11.63 27.88 -11.60
C SER A 87 11.82 29.39 -11.76
N PRO A 88 11.31 30.01 -12.85
CA PRO A 88 11.56 31.42 -13.11
C PRO A 88 10.89 32.28 -12.03
N GLY A 89 11.70 33.09 -11.36
CA GLY A 89 11.21 34.08 -10.39
C GLY A 89 10.22 35.08 -11.01
N PRO A 90 9.49 35.85 -10.18
CA PRO A 90 8.33 36.67 -10.57
C PRO A 90 8.66 37.92 -11.42
N GLY A 91 9.76 37.93 -12.18
CA GLY A 91 10.21 39.10 -12.96
C GLY A 91 10.61 38.83 -14.42
N ALA A 92 10.56 37.58 -14.90
CA ALA A 92 11.00 37.26 -16.26
C ALA A 92 9.81 37.13 -17.23
N PHE A 93 9.56 38.19 -18.01
CA PHE A 93 8.69 38.14 -19.18
C PHE A 93 9.32 37.23 -20.26
N ARG A 94 8.75 36.04 -20.53
CA ARG A 94 8.95 35.34 -21.82
C ARG A 94 7.92 34.23 -22.12
N ALA A 95 7.37 34.35 -23.33
CA ALA A 95 6.82 33.34 -24.27
C ALA A 95 5.66 32.40 -23.84
N PRO A 96 4.76 32.04 -24.79
CA PRO A 96 3.55 31.27 -24.48
C PRO A 96 3.86 29.82 -24.11
N ALA A 97 3.20 29.40 -23.03
CA ALA A 97 3.26 28.14 -22.34
C ALA A 97 3.09 26.89 -23.21
N SER A 98 4.08 25.98 -23.19
CA SER A 98 3.85 24.57 -23.50
C SER A 98 4.53 23.56 -22.56
N ASP A 99 5.23 24.00 -21.51
CA ASP A 99 5.67 23.12 -20.43
C ASP A 99 5.62 23.91 -19.12
N LYS A 100 4.48 23.83 -18.42
CA LYS A 100 4.41 24.28 -17.03
C LYS A 100 5.48 23.50 -16.28
N GLY A 101 6.52 24.20 -15.79
CA GLY A 101 7.61 23.60 -15.03
C GLY A 101 7.05 22.58 -14.04
N LYS A 102 7.39 21.31 -14.26
CA LYS A 102 6.90 20.22 -13.41
C LYS A 102 7.25 20.58 -11.98
N ALA A 103 6.25 20.61 -11.13
CA ALA A 103 6.46 20.99 -9.75
C ALA A 103 7.50 20.04 -9.14
N SER A 104 8.53 20.61 -8.50
CA SER A 104 9.67 19.85 -7.95
C SER A 104 9.17 18.61 -7.20
N GLY A 105 9.66 17.43 -7.62
CA GLY A 105 9.35 16.13 -7.03
C GLY A 105 8.26 15.29 -7.74
N THR A 106 7.49 15.83 -8.69
CA THR A 106 6.46 15.04 -9.41
C THR A 106 7.06 13.87 -10.17
N ASP A 107 8.17 14.10 -10.86
CA ASP A 107 8.82 13.09 -11.69
C ASP A 107 9.46 11.96 -10.87
N LEU A 108 10.06 12.27 -9.71
CA LEU A 108 10.51 11.25 -8.76
C LEU A 108 9.34 10.44 -8.19
N TYR A 109 8.22 11.10 -7.86
CA TYR A 109 7.02 10.40 -7.38
C TYR A 109 6.45 9.46 -8.44
N ASP A 110 6.35 9.90 -9.69
CA ASP A 110 5.90 9.07 -10.82
C ASP A 110 6.86 7.90 -11.07
N GLN A 111 8.17 8.11 -10.91
CA GLN A 111 9.17 7.05 -11.03
C GLN A 111 9.01 5.99 -9.92
N LEU A 112 8.73 6.40 -8.68
CA LEU A 112 8.41 5.50 -7.57
C LEU A 112 7.10 4.73 -7.80
N ASP A 113 6.09 5.38 -8.37
CA ASP A 113 4.82 4.77 -8.72
C ASP A 113 4.99 3.65 -9.77
N ARG A 114 5.79 3.88 -10.81
CA ARG A 114 6.18 2.83 -11.78
C ARG A 114 6.98 1.71 -11.14
N TYR A 115 7.95 2.07 -10.29
CA TYR A 115 8.77 1.10 -9.57
C TYR A 115 7.94 0.12 -8.74
N TYR A 116 6.98 0.63 -7.96
CA TYR A 116 6.09 -0.23 -7.17
C TYR A 116 5.15 -1.05 -8.04
N ALA A 117 4.71 -0.53 -9.19
CA ALA A 117 3.93 -1.29 -10.15
C ALA A 117 4.72 -2.50 -10.67
N ASP A 118 5.96 -2.30 -11.07
CA ASP A 118 6.82 -3.36 -11.59
C ASP A 118 7.17 -4.38 -10.49
N ALA A 119 7.52 -3.91 -9.30
CA ALA A 119 7.79 -4.77 -8.15
C ALA A 119 6.56 -5.64 -7.80
N ALA A 120 5.36 -5.05 -7.76
CA ALA A 120 4.13 -5.80 -7.48
C ALA A 120 3.78 -6.80 -8.59
N ARG A 121 4.00 -6.43 -9.86
CA ARG A 121 3.74 -7.31 -11.01
C ARG A 121 4.63 -8.54 -11.00
N GLU A 122 5.91 -8.39 -10.63
CA GLU A 122 6.82 -9.53 -10.45
C GLU A 122 6.29 -10.53 -9.42
N LEU A 123 5.68 -10.05 -8.33
CA LEU A 123 5.06 -10.91 -7.32
C LEU A 123 3.84 -11.66 -7.85
N LEU A 124 3.02 -11.01 -8.70
CA LEU A 124 1.91 -11.72 -9.35
C LEU A 124 2.43 -12.78 -10.34
N LEU A 125 3.46 -12.46 -11.13
CA LEU A 125 4.05 -13.39 -12.10
C LEU A 125 4.71 -14.60 -11.43
N ALA A 126 5.27 -14.41 -10.24
CA ALA A 126 5.87 -15.47 -9.42
C ALA A 126 4.83 -16.24 -8.57
N ALA A 127 3.55 -15.84 -8.60
CA ALA A 127 2.52 -16.54 -7.85
C ALA A 127 2.35 -17.97 -8.41
N PRO A 128 2.22 -18.99 -7.53
CA PRO A 128 2.00 -20.36 -7.98
C PRO A 128 0.75 -20.44 -8.87
N PRO A 129 0.63 -21.38 -9.81
CA PRO A 129 -0.59 -21.56 -10.61
C PRO A 129 -1.71 -22.25 -9.82
N ASP A 130 -1.34 -23.02 -8.79
CA ASP A 130 -2.27 -23.75 -7.92
C ASP A 130 -2.98 -22.82 -6.93
N ASP A 131 -4.27 -23.06 -6.68
CA ASP A 131 -5.09 -22.26 -5.78
C ASP A 131 -4.79 -22.60 -4.31
N ALA A 132 -4.39 -23.83 -3.97
CA ALA A 132 -4.08 -24.22 -2.59
C ALA A 132 -2.83 -23.50 -2.06
N ALA A 133 -1.79 -23.41 -2.88
CA ALA A 133 -0.53 -22.75 -2.52
C ALA A 133 -0.61 -21.20 -2.53
N LEU A 134 -1.67 -20.61 -3.10
CA LEU A 134 -1.72 -19.17 -3.35
C LEU A 134 -1.73 -18.32 -2.07
N VAL A 135 -2.54 -18.66 -1.04
CA VAL A 135 -2.54 -17.87 0.22
C VAL A 135 -1.20 -18.02 0.96
N HIS A 136 -0.65 -19.24 1.01
CA HIS A 136 0.66 -19.51 1.61
C HIS A 136 1.77 -18.70 0.96
N TYR A 137 1.68 -18.45 -0.34
CA TYR A 137 2.58 -17.56 -1.07
C TYR A 137 2.31 -16.08 -0.79
N LEU A 138 1.07 -15.63 -0.93
CA LEU A 138 0.71 -14.21 -0.93
C LEU A 138 0.95 -13.53 0.43
N VAL A 139 0.63 -14.19 1.54
CA VAL A 139 0.71 -13.54 2.87
C VAL A 139 2.16 -13.18 3.23
N PRO A 140 3.15 -14.11 3.19
CA PRO A 140 4.56 -13.76 3.43
C PRO A 140 5.11 -12.77 2.39
N CYS A 141 4.69 -12.92 1.12
CA CYS A 141 5.08 -12.05 0.02
C CYS A 141 4.65 -10.59 0.28
N PHE A 142 3.38 -10.39 0.65
CA PHE A 142 2.85 -9.10 1.02
C PHE A 142 3.52 -8.52 2.26
N HIS A 143 3.77 -9.31 3.30
CA HIS A 143 4.46 -8.83 4.50
C HIS A 143 5.84 -8.26 4.16
N ARG A 144 6.62 -8.97 3.32
CA ARG A 144 7.92 -8.50 2.85
C ARG A 144 7.82 -7.23 2.03
N PHE A 145 6.91 -7.21 1.04
CA PHE A 145 6.66 -6.03 0.22
C PHE A 145 6.26 -4.83 1.08
N SER A 146 5.39 -5.03 2.06
CA SER A 146 4.92 -4.02 3.00
C SER A 146 6.03 -3.48 3.90
N ALA A 147 6.86 -4.36 4.47
CA ALA A 147 8.01 -3.97 5.27
C ALA A 147 9.00 -3.13 4.45
N GLY A 148 9.26 -3.54 3.20
CA GLY A 148 10.09 -2.79 2.24
C GLY A 148 9.49 -1.42 1.92
N ALA A 149 8.21 -1.35 1.57
CA ALA A 149 7.51 -0.10 1.28
C ALA A 149 7.56 0.89 2.45
N GLN A 150 7.35 0.40 3.68
CA GLN A 150 7.46 1.22 4.89
C GLN A 150 8.89 1.72 5.11
N ALA A 151 9.90 0.89 4.85
CA ALA A 151 11.29 1.28 4.96
C ALA A 151 11.67 2.34 3.91
N VAL A 152 11.24 2.17 2.66
CA VAL A 152 11.41 3.17 1.59
C VAL A 152 10.72 4.48 1.94
N SER A 153 9.50 4.43 2.49
CA SER A 153 8.79 5.63 2.92
C SER A 153 9.52 6.39 4.02
N ARG A 154 10.26 5.69 4.91
CA ARG A 154 11.12 6.34 5.91
C ARG A 154 12.37 6.94 5.27
N LEU A 155 13.04 6.20 4.38
CA LEU A 155 14.22 6.65 3.65
C LEU A 155 13.94 7.92 2.83
N LEU A 156 12.77 7.96 2.18
CA LEU A 156 12.33 9.04 1.30
C LEU A 156 11.32 9.97 1.96
N ASN A 157 11.34 10.09 3.29
CA ASN A 157 10.40 10.91 4.05
C ASN A 157 10.41 12.40 3.62
N TYR A 158 11.50 12.87 3.02
CA TYR A 158 11.56 14.20 2.40
C TYR A 158 10.51 14.38 1.29
N VAL A 159 10.27 13.36 0.46
CA VAL A 159 9.24 13.37 -0.59
C VAL A 159 7.85 13.50 0.04
N ASN A 160 7.58 12.76 1.12
CA ASN A 160 6.31 12.87 1.84
C ASN A 160 6.09 14.28 2.39
N ARG A 161 7.12 14.87 3.01
CA ARG A 161 7.03 16.19 3.65
C ARG A 161 6.89 17.35 2.68
N HIS A 162 7.55 17.29 1.52
CA HIS A 162 7.69 18.45 0.63
C HIS A 162 6.91 18.32 -0.68
N TYR A 163 6.79 17.11 -1.23
CA TYR A 163 5.98 16.88 -2.43
C TYR A 163 4.57 16.45 -2.08
N VAL A 164 4.40 15.35 -1.34
CA VAL A 164 3.08 14.76 -1.07
C VAL A 164 2.21 15.74 -0.26
N LYS A 165 2.75 16.30 0.84
CA LYS A 165 2.04 17.31 1.63
C LYS A 165 1.56 18.49 0.77
N ARG A 166 2.45 19.07 -0.04
CA ARG A 166 2.11 20.18 -0.94
C ARG A 166 1.04 19.78 -1.96
N ALA A 167 1.15 18.58 -2.55
CA ALA A 167 0.14 18.09 -3.48
C ALA A 167 -1.23 17.90 -2.82
N VAL A 168 -1.28 17.43 -1.58
CA VAL A 168 -2.52 17.33 -0.80
C VAL A 168 -3.10 18.72 -0.52
N ASP A 169 -2.26 19.68 -0.12
CA ASP A 169 -2.67 21.08 0.11
C ASP A 169 -3.18 21.75 -1.19
N GLU A 170 -2.67 21.34 -2.35
CA GLU A 170 -3.10 21.75 -3.70
C GLU A 170 -4.31 20.95 -4.24
N ASP A 171 -5.06 20.25 -3.38
CA ASP A 171 -6.22 19.44 -3.75
C ASP A 171 -5.92 18.30 -4.74
N ARG A 172 -4.79 17.62 -4.57
CA ARG A 172 -4.43 16.40 -5.34
C ARG A 172 -4.38 15.14 -4.48
N GLY A 173 -4.82 15.23 -3.22
CA GLY A 173 -4.86 14.11 -2.27
C GLY A 173 -5.85 13.00 -2.64
N TRP A 174 -5.92 11.98 -1.78
CA TRP A 174 -6.85 10.85 -1.96
C TRP A 174 -8.32 11.27 -1.96
N LEU A 175 -8.67 12.28 -1.15
CA LEU A 175 -9.98 12.90 -1.09
C LEU A 175 -9.86 14.36 -1.50
N ARG A 176 -10.35 14.71 -2.70
CA ARG A 176 -10.34 16.10 -3.14
C ARG A 176 -11.50 16.87 -2.55
N LEU A 177 -11.26 18.13 -2.22
CA LEU A 177 -12.29 19.10 -1.90
C LEU A 177 -13.30 19.18 -3.04
N ALA A 178 -12.89 19.10 -4.31
CA ALA A 178 -13.81 19.00 -5.44
C ALA A 178 -14.77 17.79 -5.33
N ASP A 179 -14.26 16.59 -4.99
CA ASP A 179 -15.09 15.38 -4.87
C ASP A 179 -16.13 15.53 -3.74
N VAL A 180 -15.75 16.21 -2.64
CA VAL A 180 -16.63 16.45 -1.49
C VAL A 180 -17.61 17.59 -1.78
N LEU A 181 -17.16 18.68 -2.39
CA LEU A 181 -18.01 19.81 -2.76
C LEU A 181 -19.06 19.42 -3.78
N ASP A 182 -18.74 18.63 -4.81
CA ASP A 182 -19.74 18.16 -5.78
C ASP A 182 -20.84 17.31 -5.12
N ALA A 183 -20.49 16.57 -4.07
CA ALA A 183 -21.45 15.80 -3.28
C ALA A 183 -22.28 16.69 -2.35
N VAL A 184 -21.64 17.67 -1.69
CA VAL A 184 -22.28 18.56 -0.71
C VAL A 184 -23.09 19.66 -1.40
N ALA A 185 -22.67 20.19 -2.54
CA ALA A 185 -23.34 21.24 -3.32
C ALA A 185 -24.76 20.84 -3.72
N ARG A 186 -25.00 19.53 -3.95
CA ARG A 186 -26.35 18.99 -4.19
C ARG A 186 -27.30 19.11 -2.99
N THR A 187 -26.75 19.40 -1.81
CA THR A 187 -27.48 19.48 -0.54
C THR A 187 -27.42 20.87 0.11
N ILE A 188 -26.62 21.79 -0.43
CA ILE A 188 -26.49 23.16 0.09
C ILE A 188 -27.75 23.95 -0.26
N GLN A 189 -28.30 24.64 0.73
CA GLN A 189 -29.38 25.61 0.60
C GLN A 189 -28.81 27.03 0.76
N GLU A 190 -29.50 28.05 0.24
CA GLU A 190 -29.07 29.46 0.29
C GLU A 190 -28.84 29.96 1.73
N ASP A 191 -29.53 29.36 2.71
CA ASP A 191 -29.45 29.74 4.13
C ASP A 191 -28.36 28.97 4.92
N ASP A 192 -27.52 28.20 4.25
CA ASP A 192 -26.49 27.41 4.92
C ASP A 192 -25.28 28.25 5.32
N THR A 193 -25.13 28.45 6.64
CA THR A 193 -23.94 29.07 7.24
C THR A 193 -22.64 28.31 6.93
N ARG A 194 -21.51 29.00 6.96
CA ARG A 194 -20.15 28.41 6.82
C ARG A 194 -19.91 27.21 7.75
N GLU A 195 -20.41 27.27 8.98
CA GLU A 195 -20.27 26.19 9.96
C GLU A 195 -21.05 24.93 9.56
N LYS A 196 -22.28 25.07 9.05
CA LYS A 196 -23.06 23.95 8.50
C LYS A 196 -22.33 23.30 7.33
N ILE A 197 -21.73 24.10 6.43
CA ILE A 197 -20.94 23.59 5.29
C ILE A 197 -19.72 22.81 5.81
N GLN A 198 -18.95 23.36 6.75
CA GLN A 198 -17.79 22.67 7.34
C GLN A 198 -18.18 21.37 8.08
N ARG A 199 -19.35 21.35 8.73
CA ARG A 199 -19.88 20.14 9.35
C ARG A 199 -20.20 19.07 8.31
N ARG A 200 -20.91 19.42 7.23
CA ARG A 200 -21.22 18.48 6.13
C ARG A 200 -19.96 17.95 5.44
N LEU A 201 -18.94 18.79 5.24
CA LEU A 201 -17.64 18.34 4.70
C LEU A 201 -16.99 17.29 5.61
N ARG A 202 -17.02 17.49 6.93
CA ARG A 202 -16.49 16.51 7.92
C ARG A 202 -17.31 15.22 7.92
N GLU A 203 -18.63 15.32 7.96
CA GLU A 203 -19.53 14.16 7.90
C GLU A 203 -19.28 13.33 6.64
N ARG A 204 -19.10 13.99 5.49
CA ARG A 204 -18.81 13.30 4.23
C ARG A 204 -17.45 12.61 4.22
N ARG A 205 -16.41 13.24 4.76
CA ARG A 205 -15.11 12.57 4.96
C ARG A 205 -15.28 11.32 5.82
N THR A 206 -16.03 11.41 6.91
CA THR A 206 -16.33 10.26 7.78
C THR A 206 -17.09 9.16 7.04
N GLU A 207 -18.08 9.49 6.20
CA GLU A 207 -18.80 8.52 5.36
C GLU A 207 -17.88 7.78 4.39
N GLU A 208 -16.92 8.48 3.77
CA GLU A 208 -15.92 7.83 2.91
C GLU A 208 -15.04 6.88 3.73
N LEU A 209 -14.58 7.29 4.91
CA LEU A 209 -13.78 6.45 5.82
C LEU A 209 -14.55 5.22 6.33
N ARG A 210 -15.87 5.31 6.51
CA ARG A 210 -16.71 4.16 6.89
C ARG A 210 -16.65 3.03 5.87
N LYS A 211 -16.41 3.32 4.59
CA LYS A 211 -16.21 2.28 3.54
C LYS A 211 -14.92 1.47 3.75
N PHE A 212 -14.00 1.99 4.56
CA PHE A 212 -12.71 1.37 4.84
C PHE A 212 -12.61 0.81 6.26
N GLY A 213 -13.66 0.95 7.07
CA GLY A 213 -13.74 0.36 8.41
C GLY A 213 -13.65 1.35 9.57
N TYR A 214 -13.81 2.65 9.32
CA TYR A 214 -13.93 3.64 10.40
C TYR A 214 -15.13 3.32 11.29
N LEU A 215 -14.91 3.42 12.61
CA LEU A 215 -15.93 3.30 13.64
C LEU A 215 -16.10 4.64 14.35
N ASP A 216 -17.34 4.99 14.70
CA ASP A 216 -17.59 6.22 15.45
C ASP A 216 -16.92 6.13 16.84
N GLY A 217 -16.17 7.17 17.21
CA GLY A 217 -15.37 7.17 18.45
C GLY A 217 -14.02 6.44 18.35
N ALA A 218 -13.57 6.08 17.14
CA ALA A 218 -12.24 5.49 16.93
C ALA A 218 -11.11 6.40 17.45
N SER A 219 -10.03 5.78 17.94
CA SER A 219 -8.85 6.52 18.40
C SER A 219 -8.19 7.28 17.24
N PRO A 220 -7.42 8.37 17.50
CA PRO A 220 -6.69 9.07 16.45
C PRO A 220 -5.77 8.16 15.62
N ALA A 221 -5.20 7.13 16.24
CA ALA A 221 -4.36 6.14 15.55
C ALA A 221 -5.17 5.24 14.60
N ASP A 222 -6.40 4.87 14.97
CA ASP A 222 -7.28 4.07 14.12
C ASP A 222 -7.85 4.88 12.96
N ILE A 223 -8.09 6.18 13.18
CA ILE A 223 -8.46 7.13 12.12
C ILE A 223 -7.33 7.23 11.11
N ALA A 224 -6.10 7.50 11.55
CA ALA A 224 -4.93 7.59 10.68
C ALA A 224 -4.74 6.30 9.87
N ARG A 225 -4.88 5.14 10.51
CA ARG A 225 -4.80 3.83 9.83
C ARG A 225 -5.90 3.63 8.80
N THR A 226 -7.12 4.06 9.09
CA THR A 226 -8.23 3.99 8.12
C THR A 226 -8.03 4.95 6.95
N GLU A 227 -7.44 6.11 7.20
CA GLU A 227 -7.04 7.06 6.16
C GLU A 227 -5.96 6.46 5.26
N GLU A 228 -4.96 5.76 5.80
CA GLU A 228 -3.97 5.03 5.00
C GLU A 228 -4.63 3.98 4.09
N TYR A 229 -5.66 3.27 4.58
CA TYR A 229 -6.43 2.32 3.76
C TYR A 229 -7.19 3.03 2.64
N ALA A 230 -7.78 4.20 2.92
CA ALA A 230 -8.47 5.00 1.93
C ALA A 230 -7.50 5.60 0.89
N GLU A 231 -6.30 6.00 1.30
CA GLU A 231 -5.22 6.44 0.42
C GLU A 231 -4.78 5.33 -0.53
N ALA A 232 -4.51 4.13 -0.02
CA ALA A 232 -4.21 2.96 -0.83
C ALA A 232 -5.37 2.62 -1.78
N ALA A 233 -6.61 2.93 -1.37
CA ALA A 233 -7.80 2.72 -2.17
C ALA A 233 -8.00 3.76 -3.29
N SER A 234 -7.27 4.87 -3.26
CA SER A 234 -7.45 5.95 -4.23
C SER A 234 -7.10 5.53 -5.67
N PRO A 235 -7.66 6.20 -6.70
CA PRO A 235 -7.23 5.97 -8.07
C PRO A 235 -5.80 6.49 -8.34
N PRO A 236 -5.14 6.04 -9.43
CA PRO A 236 -3.74 6.40 -9.71
C PRO A 236 -3.46 7.90 -9.93
N ASP A 237 -4.47 8.68 -10.29
CA ASP A 237 -4.35 10.14 -10.50
C ASP A 237 -4.25 10.95 -9.19
N ARG A 238 -4.31 10.28 -8.04
CA ARG A 238 -4.19 10.89 -6.71
C ARG A 238 -2.77 10.80 -6.19
N VAL A 239 -2.35 11.84 -5.46
CA VAL A 239 -1.09 11.86 -4.73
C VAL A 239 -1.36 11.43 -3.29
N VAL A 240 -0.63 10.43 -2.82
CA VAL A 240 -0.80 9.80 -1.52
C VAL A 240 0.56 9.57 -0.87
N HIS A 241 0.58 9.18 0.39
CA HIS A 241 1.82 8.85 1.08
C HIS A 241 2.55 7.69 0.38
N LEU A 242 3.90 7.66 0.40
CA LEU A 242 4.68 6.67 -0.34
C LEU A 242 4.38 5.21 0.06
N SER A 243 4.06 4.95 1.32
CA SER A 243 3.59 3.62 1.76
C SER A 243 2.25 3.25 1.11
N ALA A 244 1.28 4.17 1.13
CA ALA A 244 -0.02 3.99 0.50
C ALA A 244 0.09 3.86 -1.03
N LEU A 245 1.04 4.55 -1.66
CA LEU A 245 1.38 4.41 -3.08
C LEU A 245 1.77 2.96 -3.42
N ALA A 246 2.63 2.35 -2.61
CA ALA A 246 3.04 0.96 -2.77
C ALA A 246 1.86 0.00 -2.61
N TYR A 247 1.02 0.21 -1.58
CA TYR A 247 -0.16 -0.63 -1.33
C TYR A 247 -1.21 -0.49 -2.44
N ARG A 248 -1.39 0.71 -2.98
CA ARG A 248 -2.23 0.97 -4.16
C ARG A 248 -1.74 0.16 -5.36
N ARG A 249 -0.43 0.12 -5.59
CA ARG A 249 0.16 -0.69 -6.68
C ARG A 249 0.04 -2.18 -6.43
N PHE A 250 0.23 -2.65 -5.21
CA PHE A 250 -0.04 -4.04 -4.86
C PHE A 250 -1.51 -4.42 -5.10
N ARG A 251 -2.46 -3.54 -4.74
CA ARG A 251 -3.88 -3.75 -5.03
C ARG A 251 -4.13 -3.92 -6.52
N ILE A 252 -3.69 -2.95 -7.34
CA ILE A 252 -3.96 -2.89 -8.77
C ILE A 252 -3.28 -4.05 -9.51
N GLU A 253 -2.00 -4.31 -9.22
CA GLU A 253 -1.20 -5.27 -9.99
C GLU A 253 -1.36 -6.71 -9.48
N VAL A 254 -1.74 -6.93 -8.21
CA VAL A 254 -1.84 -8.28 -7.62
C VAL A 254 -3.28 -8.62 -7.24
N LEU A 255 -3.93 -7.81 -6.42
CA LEU A 255 -5.22 -8.18 -5.83
C LEU A 255 -6.36 -8.11 -6.84
N GLU A 256 -6.47 -7.04 -7.61
CA GLU A 256 -7.55 -6.86 -8.60
C GLU A 256 -7.59 -7.99 -9.64
N PRO A 257 -6.46 -8.43 -10.25
CA PRO A 257 -6.43 -9.60 -11.12
C PRO A 257 -6.88 -10.89 -10.44
N LEU A 258 -6.47 -11.11 -9.18
CA LEU A 258 -6.81 -12.32 -8.42
C LEU A 258 -8.25 -12.32 -7.89
N LEU A 259 -8.84 -11.14 -7.69
CA LEU A 259 -10.23 -10.95 -7.29
C LEU A 259 -11.19 -10.97 -8.49
N ALA A 260 -10.70 -10.64 -9.69
CA ALA A 260 -11.50 -10.62 -10.90
C ALA A 260 -12.10 -11.99 -11.22
N VAL A 261 -13.40 -11.98 -11.55
CA VAL A 261 -14.11 -13.17 -12.00
C VAL A 261 -13.76 -13.44 -13.48
N PRO A 262 -13.28 -14.64 -13.84
CA PRO A 262 -13.03 -14.98 -15.24
C PRO A 262 -14.29 -14.77 -16.08
N LYS A 263 -14.22 -13.90 -17.09
CA LYS A 263 -15.32 -13.69 -18.03
C LYS A 263 -15.44 -14.95 -18.90
N ILE A 264 -16.43 -15.79 -18.63
CA ILE A 264 -16.77 -16.91 -19.52
C ILE A 264 -17.19 -16.31 -20.85
N LYS A 265 -16.34 -16.41 -21.88
CA LYS A 265 -16.65 -16.00 -23.26
C LYS A 265 -17.66 -16.98 -23.88
N GLY A 266 -18.88 -17.00 -23.36
CA GLY A 266 -20.01 -17.71 -23.95
C GLY A 266 -20.87 -16.73 -24.75
N LYS A 267 -20.78 -16.77 -26.09
CA LYS A 267 -21.83 -16.25 -26.98
C LYS A 267 -23.09 -17.07 -26.75
N GLY A 268 -23.95 -16.69 -25.81
CA GLY A 268 -25.15 -17.45 -25.53
C GLY A 268 -26.14 -16.69 -24.66
N LYS A 269 -27.31 -16.40 -25.23
CA LYS A 269 -28.52 -15.78 -24.66
C LYS A 269 -28.53 -15.67 -23.12
N LYS A 270 -28.75 -14.44 -22.62
CA LYS A 270 -29.08 -14.11 -21.22
C LYS A 270 -30.11 -15.11 -20.66
N LYS A 271 -29.66 -16.19 -20.01
CA LYS A 271 -30.56 -17.03 -19.21
C LYS A 271 -30.92 -16.22 -17.97
N LYS A 272 -32.23 -16.01 -17.75
CA LYS A 272 -32.77 -15.42 -16.51
C LYS A 272 -32.13 -16.12 -15.30
N PRO A 273 -31.77 -15.38 -14.23
CA PRO A 273 -31.27 -16.00 -13.02
C PRO A 273 -32.31 -17.01 -12.49
N PRO A 274 -31.92 -18.23 -12.12
CA PRO A 274 -32.84 -19.25 -11.62
C PRO A 274 -33.49 -18.77 -10.32
N GLN A 275 -34.82 -18.79 -10.32
CA GLN A 275 -35.68 -18.35 -9.24
C GLN A 275 -36.06 -19.56 -8.37
N ASN A 276 -35.09 -20.21 -7.71
CA ASN A 276 -35.25 -20.99 -6.46
C ASN A 276 -34.03 -21.89 -6.17
N GLY A 277 -33.67 -21.96 -4.88
CA GLY A 277 -33.00 -23.10 -4.23
C GLY A 277 -31.52 -23.32 -4.56
N ASP A 278 -31.21 -23.65 -5.81
CA ASP A 278 -29.89 -24.09 -6.23
C ASP A 278 -29.22 -23.02 -7.07
N ARG A 279 -28.58 -22.05 -6.41
CA ARG A 279 -27.75 -21.08 -7.14
C ARG A 279 -26.49 -21.83 -7.61
N PRO A 280 -26.31 -22.07 -8.92
CA PRO A 280 -25.04 -22.63 -9.40
C PRO A 280 -23.93 -21.67 -8.96
N ALA A 281 -22.86 -22.24 -8.39
CA ALA A 281 -21.75 -21.46 -7.86
C ALA A 281 -21.21 -20.54 -8.97
N MET A 282 -21.48 -19.24 -8.86
CA MET A 282 -20.93 -18.26 -9.79
C MET A 282 -19.40 -18.40 -9.82
N PRO A 283 -18.76 -18.15 -10.98
CA PRO A 283 -17.31 -18.27 -11.06
C PRO A 283 -16.70 -17.28 -10.07
N LYS A 284 -15.93 -17.80 -9.12
CA LYS A 284 -15.24 -16.97 -8.12
C LYS A 284 -13.88 -16.55 -8.68
N GLY A 285 -13.41 -15.36 -8.31
CA GLY A 285 -12.03 -14.95 -8.53
C GLY A 285 -11.05 -15.95 -7.89
N ARG A 286 -9.84 -16.01 -8.42
CA ARG A 286 -8.81 -16.98 -8.02
C ARG A 286 -8.53 -16.95 -6.52
N LEU A 287 -8.34 -15.76 -5.95
CA LEU A 287 -8.13 -15.59 -4.51
C LEU A 287 -9.32 -16.08 -3.69
N ALA A 288 -10.55 -15.85 -4.17
CA ALA A 288 -11.75 -16.29 -3.46
C ALA A 288 -11.93 -17.81 -3.46
N ARG A 289 -11.39 -18.53 -4.46
CA ARG A 289 -11.33 -20.00 -4.46
C ARG A 289 -10.26 -20.52 -3.51
N SER A 290 -9.06 -19.94 -3.58
CA SER A 290 -7.95 -20.25 -2.67
C SER A 290 -8.34 -20.06 -1.19
N VAL A 291 -9.02 -18.96 -0.85
CA VAL A 291 -9.54 -18.73 0.52
C VAL A 291 -10.65 -19.71 0.90
N LYS A 292 -11.47 -20.15 -0.07
CA LYS A 292 -12.49 -21.16 0.20
C LYS A 292 -11.80 -22.47 0.60
N GLU A 293 -10.82 -22.90 -0.18
CA GLU A 293 -10.03 -24.10 0.07
C GLU A 293 -9.28 -24.04 1.41
N LEU A 294 -8.57 -22.94 1.69
CA LEU A 294 -7.89 -22.73 2.97
C LEU A 294 -8.82 -22.91 4.18
N LEU A 295 -10.06 -22.39 4.09
CA LEU A 295 -11.02 -22.39 5.20
C LEU A 295 -11.84 -23.67 5.31
N GLU A 296 -11.97 -24.44 4.22
CA GLU A 296 -12.78 -25.66 4.15
C GLU A 296 -11.94 -26.95 4.11
N ALA A 297 -10.60 -26.85 4.07
CA ALA A 297 -9.71 -28.01 4.06
C ALA A 297 -9.94 -28.90 5.30
N GLU A 298 -10.23 -30.19 5.07
CA GLU A 298 -10.34 -31.20 6.12
C GLU A 298 -8.94 -31.72 6.48
N GLY A 299 -8.58 -31.65 7.76
CA GLY A 299 -7.24 -31.99 8.22
C GLY A 299 -6.22 -30.88 7.92
N GLY A 300 -5.62 -30.34 8.97
CA GLY A 300 -4.63 -29.27 8.87
C GLY A 300 -4.41 -28.59 10.22
N ASP A 301 -3.37 -27.77 10.31
CA ASP A 301 -3.12 -26.93 11.48
C ASP A 301 -4.09 -25.73 11.48
N GLU A 302 -5.06 -25.75 12.39
CA GLU A 302 -6.02 -24.66 12.59
C GLU A 302 -5.32 -23.33 12.95
N GLY A 303 -4.18 -23.41 13.66
CA GLY A 303 -3.38 -22.23 14.00
C GLY A 303 -2.80 -21.55 12.75
N GLU A 304 -2.22 -22.34 11.85
CA GLU A 304 -1.70 -21.86 10.57
C GLU A 304 -2.82 -21.29 9.69
N ARG A 305 -3.98 -21.96 9.64
CA ARG A 305 -5.16 -21.48 8.90
C ARG A 305 -5.63 -20.12 9.43
N GLN A 306 -5.77 -19.98 10.75
CA GLN A 306 -6.15 -18.72 11.40
C GLN A 306 -5.13 -17.62 11.08
N ARG A 307 -3.82 -17.94 11.15
CA ARG A 307 -2.73 -17.00 10.88
C ARG A 307 -2.76 -16.49 9.44
N LEU A 308 -2.94 -17.39 8.47
CA LEU A 308 -3.03 -17.04 7.06
C LEU A 308 -4.30 -16.25 6.74
N ALA A 309 -5.45 -16.64 7.30
CA ALA A 309 -6.69 -15.91 7.12
C ALA A 309 -6.61 -14.49 7.70
N SER A 310 -6.01 -14.34 8.89
CA SER A 310 -5.78 -13.04 9.52
C SER A 310 -4.79 -12.18 8.74
N GLY A 311 -3.66 -12.75 8.30
CA GLY A 311 -2.68 -12.05 7.47
C GLY A 311 -3.27 -11.58 6.14
N LEU A 312 -4.11 -12.41 5.51
CA LEU A 312 -4.82 -12.05 4.30
C LEU A 312 -5.86 -10.95 4.54
N ALA A 313 -6.57 -10.99 5.67
CA ALA A 313 -7.50 -9.94 6.05
C ALA A 313 -6.78 -8.58 6.23
N VAL A 314 -5.64 -8.58 6.93
CA VAL A 314 -4.79 -7.38 7.09
C VAL A 314 -4.31 -6.88 5.75
N MET A 315 -3.84 -7.76 4.86
CA MET A 315 -3.43 -7.38 3.50
C MET A 315 -4.55 -6.69 2.72
N LEU A 316 -5.76 -7.26 2.72
CA LEU A 316 -6.91 -6.66 2.02
C LEU A 316 -7.25 -5.27 2.58
N ARG A 317 -7.20 -5.08 3.91
CA ARG A 317 -7.41 -3.78 4.55
C ARG A 317 -6.35 -2.77 4.14
N THR A 318 -5.08 -3.13 4.29
CA THR A 318 -3.93 -2.27 4.00
C THR A 318 -3.87 -1.85 2.53
N CYS A 319 -4.27 -2.73 1.61
CA CYS A 319 -4.37 -2.44 0.19
C CYS A 319 -5.66 -1.71 -0.21
N GLY A 320 -6.47 -1.22 0.75
CA GLY A 320 -7.64 -0.40 0.45
C GLY A 320 -8.82 -1.17 -0.16
N VAL A 321 -8.93 -2.48 0.07
CA VAL A 321 -10.12 -3.24 -0.33
C VAL A 321 -11.27 -2.88 0.60
N LYS A 322 -12.37 -2.35 0.07
CA LYS A 322 -13.52 -1.85 0.86
C LYS A 322 -14.15 -2.92 1.76
N ASN A 323 -14.71 -2.48 2.89
CA ASN A 323 -15.33 -3.36 3.88
C ASN A 323 -16.62 -4.04 3.41
N ASP A 324 -17.25 -3.53 2.34
CA ASP A 324 -18.41 -4.14 1.72
C ASP A 324 -18.05 -5.37 0.88
N HIS A 325 -16.78 -5.52 0.49
CA HIS A 325 -16.27 -6.60 -0.34
C HIS A 325 -16.49 -7.98 0.33
N PRO A 326 -17.15 -8.95 -0.33
CA PRO A 326 -17.54 -10.23 0.29
C PRO A 326 -16.38 -11.02 0.90
N LEU A 327 -15.21 -11.02 0.23
CA LEU A 327 -14.03 -11.72 0.73
C LEU A 327 -13.46 -11.06 1.99
N ARG A 328 -13.45 -9.72 2.04
CA ARG A 328 -12.96 -8.97 3.21
C ARG A 328 -13.89 -9.23 4.40
N LYS A 329 -15.21 -9.15 4.21
CA LYS A 329 -16.19 -9.50 5.26
C LYS A 329 -16.01 -10.91 5.82
N LYS A 330 -15.71 -11.88 4.96
CA LYS A 330 -15.48 -13.28 5.40
C LYS A 330 -14.23 -13.37 6.27
N LEU A 331 -13.15 -12.70 5.88
CA LEU A 331 -11.84 -12.77 6.52
C LEU A 331 -11.70 -11.85 7.75
N ASP A 332 -12.48 -10.77 7.83
CA ASP A 332 -12.43 -9.82 8.95
C ASP A 332 -12.75 -10.47 10.31
N LYS A 333 -13.43 -11.62 10.32
CA LYS A 333 -13.69 -12.44 11.52
C LYS A 333 -12.44 -13.05 12.14
N PHE A 334 -11.35 -13.12 11.38
CA PHE A 334 -10.08 -13.73 11.79
C PHE A 334 -9.09 -12.70 12.35
N ILE A 335 -9.42 -11.42 12.27
CA ILE A 335 -8.63 -10.34 12.87
C ILE A 335 -9.05 -10.22 14.34
N PRO A 336 -8.12 -10.28 15.30
CA PRO A 336 -8.46 -10.07 16.70
C PRO A 336 -9.10 -8.69 16.90
N PRO A 337 -10.13 -8.58 17.76
CA PRO A 337 -10.70 -7.28 18.09
C PRO A 337 -9.60 -6.36 18.63
N PRO A 338 -9.67 -5.04 18.37
CA PRO A 338 -8.74 -4.10 18.96
C PRO A 338 -8.78 -4.25 20.49
N GLU A 339 -7.60 -4.34 21.12
CA GLU A 339 -7.54 -4.41 22.58
C GLU A 339 -8.26 -3.19 23.18
N PRO A 340 -9.08 -3.37 24.23
CA PRO A 340 -9.75 -2.26 24.87
C PRO A 340 -8.68 -1.29 25.37
N ALA A 341 -8.79 -0.01 25.02
CA ALA A 341 -7.89 1.02 25.51
C ALA A 341 -7.89 0.98 27.05
N THR A 342 -6.79 0.54 27.65
CA THR A 342 -6.53 0.74 29.08
C THR A 342 -6.59 2.26 29.31
N THR A 343 -7.61 2.66 30.05
CA THR A 343 -7.98 4.05 30.31
C THR A 343 -7.12 4.67 31.40
#